data_AF-A0A2J0L058-F1
#
_entry.id   AF-A0A2J0L058-F1
#
_cell.length_a   1.000
_cell.length_b   1.000
_cell.length_c   1.000
_cell.angle_alpha   90.00
_cell.angle_beta   90.00
_cell.angle_gamma   90.00
#
_symmetry.space_group_name_H-M   'P 1'
#
loop_
_entity.id
_entity.type
_entity.pdbx_description
1 polymer ?
#
loop_
_entity_poly.entity_id
_entity_poly.type
_entity_poly.pdbx_seq_one_letter_code
_entity_poly.pdbx_strand_id
1 'polypeptide(L)'
;MREAKRCYSAAQKEAIETFGKELCVSAGAGSGKTSVLVERFLYAVVKKKIEPERILAITFTEKAANEMKTRLVCECRERGLADFRRRLETCYISTIHGFCSRLLKENPIEAGVDPYFQILSAGEAQILKHQVLDRLFESSADNVTRLAALSDYGEEKVRKMIIRFHEMVLSSVEGADIFKRRDLSSRTKEVLEEVRKEAEGLSERLGPDEKTKTAAEMKESLEKILEILTPRANPDWTFLETLNEAKRGLKRNLSKYKEEVNSLHALLDVWISLALESMGEPTKMEFEKMCA
;
A
#
# COMPACT_ATOMS: atom_id res chain seq x y z
N MET A 1 54.19 -12.07 7.91
CA MET A 1 53.18 -11.09 8.35
C MET A 1 52.37 -11.73 9.47
N ARG A 2 52.23 -11.07 10.61
CA ARG A 2 51.61 -11.64 11.82
C ARG A 2 50.11 -11.90 11.59
N GLU A 3 49.66 -13.15 11.72
CA GLU A 3 48.23 -13.48 11.86
C GLU A 3 47.70 -12.86 13.16
N ALA A 4 47.06 -11.70 13.07
CA ALA A 4 46.23 -11.20 14.15
C ALA A 4 44.96 -12.06 14.20
N LYS A 5 45.02 -13.21 14.88
CA LYS A 5 43.86 -14.06 15.16
C LYS A 5 42.80 -13.20 15.86
N ARG A 6 41.75 -12.79 15.14
CA ARG A 6 40.69 -11.97 15.71
C ARG A 6 40.09 -12.69 16.91
N CYS A 7 40.16 -12.04 18.06
CA CYS A 7 39.66 -12.60 19.30
C CYS A 7 38.22 -12.15 19.50
N TYR A 8 37.27 -13.04 19.21
CA TYR A 8 35.86 -12.83 19.52
C TYR A 8 35.58 -13.20 20.99
N SER A 9 34.76 -12.41 21.68
CA SER A 9 34.29 -12.76 23.03
C SER A 9 33.46 -14.04 23.01
N ALA A 10 33.25 -14.68 24.17
CA ALA A 10 32.43 -15.89 24.26
C ALA A 10 31.02 -15.69 23.67
N ALA A 11 30.36 -14.58 24.02
CA ALA A 11 29.05 -14.22 23.48
C ALA A 11 29.08 -13.96 21.96
N GLN A 12 30.14 -13.34 21.44
CA GLN A 12 30.28 -13.14 19.98
C GLN A 12 30.48 -14.46 19.25
N LYS A 13 31.28 -15.39 19.80
CA LYS A 13 31.45 -16.74 19.24
C LYS A 13 30.13 -17.51 19.26
N GLU A 14 29.40 -17.47 20.36
CA GLU A 14 28.07 -18.06 20.45
C GLU A 14 27.13 -17.49 19.37
N ALA A 15 27.13 -16.17 19.18
CA ALA A 15 26.36 -15.52 18.13
C ALA A 15 26.81 -15.89 16.70
N ILE A 16 28.08 -16.23 16.49
CA ILE A 16 28.62 -16.69 15.21
C ILE A 16 28.22 -18.15 14.95
N GLU A 17 28.27 -19.01 15.97
CA GLU A 17 28.22 -20.46 15.83
C GLU A 17 26.81 -21.06 16.02
N THR A 18 25.86 -20.29 16.57
CA THR A 18 24.48 -20.74 16.79
C THR A 18 23.71 -20.85 15.48
N PHE A 19 23.26 -22.05 15.09
CA PHE A 19 22.37 -22.27 13.94
C PHE A 19 21.23 -23.22 14.34
N GLY A 20 20.16 -23.27 13.53
CA GLY A 20 19.02 -24.16 13.76
C GLY A 20 17.94 -23.59 14.69
N LYS A 21 18.04 -22.32 15.08
CA LYS A 21 17.02 -21.57 15.81
C LYS A 21 17.08 -20.09 15.46
N GLU A 22 16.00 -19.37 15.76
CA GLU A 22 15.98 -17.92 15.70
C GLU A 22 16.93 -17.33 16.76
N LEU A 23 17.67 -16.29 16.37
CA LEU A 23 18.67 -15.65 17.21
C LEU A 23 18.53 -14.14 17.09
N CYS A 24 18.26 -13.48 18.22
CA CYS A 24 18.32 -12.04 18.36
C CYS A 24 19.58 -11.65 19.14
N VAL A 25 20.39 -10.74 18.59
CA VAL A 25 21.61 -10.24 19.23
C VAL A 25 21.43 -8.78 19.60
N SER A 26 21.27 -8.50 20.89
CA SER A 26 21.23 -7.13 21.41
C SER A 26 22.65 -6.68 21.79
N ALA A 27 23.12 -5.57 21.21
CA ALA A 27 24.44 -5.04 21.51
C ALA A 27 24.54 -3.52 21.28
N GLY A 28 25.25 -2.83 22.19
CA GLY A 28 25.48 -1.39 22.13
C GLY A 28 26.31 -0.94 20.91
N ALA A 29 26.45 0.37 20.72
CA ALA A 29 27.35 0.92 19.71
C ALA A 29 28.80 0.44 19.95
N GLY A 30 29.59 0.25 18.88
CA GLY A 30 30.99 -0.18 18.99
C GLY A 30 31.23 -1.65 19.39
N SER A 31 30.21 -2.42 19.72
CA SER A 31 30.30 -3.84 20.14
C SER A 31 30.72 -4.84 19.05
N GLY A 32 31.00 -4.38 17.83
CA GLY A 32 31.44 -5.23 16.73
C GLY A 32 30.32 -6.00 16.01
N LYS A 33 29.05 -5.57 16.11
CA LYS A 33 27.90 -6.22 15.44
C LYS A 33 28.15 -6.60 13.99
N THR A 34 28.66 -5.66 13.19
CA THR A 34 28.97 -5.91 11.77
C THR A 34 30.06 -6.96 11.61
N SER A 35 31.09 -6.95 12.47
CA SER A 35 32.16 -7.96 12.45
C SER A 35 31.66 -9.35 12.84
N VAL A 36 30.71 -9.43 13.78
CA VAL A 36 30.02 -10.68 14.15
C VAL A 36 29.18 -11.19 12.97
N LEU A 37 28.41 -10.33 12.29
CA LEU A 37 27.61 -10.73 11.13
C LEU A 37 28.47 -11.21 9.95
N VAL A 38 29.57 -10.52 9.65
CA VAL A 38 30.53 -10.94 8.61
C VAL A 38 31.13 -12.30 8.94
N GLU A 39 31.58 -12.50 10.19
CA GLU A 39 32.14 -13.80 10.62
C GLU A 39 31.09 -14.90 10.61
N ARG A 40 29.86 -14.60 11.02
CA ARG A 40 28.73 -15.54 10.97
C ARG A 40 28.43 -15.97 9.53
N PHE A 41 28.46 -15.05 8.57
CA PHE A 41 28.32 -15.37 7.14
C PHE A 41 29.45 -16.31 6.69
N LEU A 42 30.70 -15.98 7.02
CA LEU A 42 31.85 -16.82 6.70
C LEU A 42 31.77 -18.20 7.34
N TYR A 43 31.32 -18.28 8.59
CA TYR A 43 31.12 -19.53 9.30
C TYR A 43 30.04 -20.39 8.63
N ALA A 44 28.93 -19.78 8.20
CA ALA A 44 27.87 -20.47 7.45
C ALA A 44 28.42 -21.10 6.14
N VAL A 45 29.22 -20.33 5.39
CA VAL A 45 29.77 -20.83 4.11
C VAL A 45 30.88 -21.85 4.33
N VAL A 46 31.88 -21.53 5.17
CA VAL A 46 33.12 -22.33 5.28
C VAL A 46 32.93 -23.57 6.15
N LYS A 47 32.26 -23.41 7.29
CA LYS A 47 32.10 -24.48 8.30
C LYS A 47 30.79 -25.24 8.13
N LYS A 48 29.67 -24.55 7.91
CA LYS A 48 28.36 -25.20 7.69
C LYS A 48 28.13 -25.62 6.24
N LYS A 49 29.03 -25.25 5.30
CA LYS A 49 28.94 -25.61 3.88
C LYS A 49 27.63 -25.16 3.23
N ILE A 50 27.09 -24.04 3.70
CA ILE A 50 25.91 -23.42 3.10
C ILE A 50 26.35 -22.66 1.85
N GLU A 51 25.68 -22.91 0.73
CA GLU A 51 25.95 -22.16 -0.49
C GLU A 51 25.67 -20.67 -0.26
N PRO A 52 26.60 -19.76 -0.60
CA PRO A 52 26.45 -18.33 -0.31
C PRO A 52 25.17 -17.69 -0.85
N GLU A 53 24.67 -18.14 -2.00
CA GLU A 53 23.45 -17.67 -2.65
C GLU A 53 22.19 -18.10 -1.90
N ARG A 54 22.30 -19.04 -0.94
CA ARG A 54 21.21 -19.43 -0.03
C ARG A 54 21.17 -18.59 1.25
N ILE A 55 22.04 -17.58 1.37
CA ILE A 55 22.10 -16.69 2.53
C ILE A 55 21.59 -15.31 2.13
N LEU A 56 20.51 -14.87 2.78
CA LEU A 56 19.96 -13.52 2.67
C LEU A 56 20.47 -12.66 3.83
N ALA A 57 21.19 -11.58 3.49
CA ALA A 57 21.67 -10.59 4.44
C ALA A 57 21.11 -9.21 4.09
N ILE A 58 20.21 -8.71 4.95
CA ILE A 58 19.52 -7.43 4.75
C ILE A 58 20.10 -6.36 5.68
N THR A 59 20.36 -5.17 5.14
CA THR A 59 20.77 -3.98 5.90
C THR A 59 19.80 -2.82 5.71
N PHE A 60 19.87 -1.81 6.59
CA PHE A 60 19.02 -0.62 6.48
C PHE A 60 19.44 0.30 5.33
N THR A 61 20.74 0.40 5.04
CA THR A 61 21.28 1.28 3.99
C THR A 61 22.12 0.51 2.99
N GLU A 62 22.19 1.02 1.76
CA GLU A 62 23.09 0.51 0.71
C GLU A 62 24.56 0.60 1.12
N LYS A 63 24.92 1.67 1.86
CA LYS A 63 26.27 1.82 2.41
C LYS A 63 26.63 0.67 3.34
N ALA A 64 25.72 0.26 4.23
CA ALA A 64 25.97 -0.85 5.15
C ALA A 64 26.06 -2.21 4.41
N ALA A 65 25.24 -2.44 3.39
CA ALA A 65 25.33 -3.63 2.54
C ALA A 65 26.69 -3.69 1.83
N ASN A 66 27.09 -2.59 1.20
CA ASN A 66 28.37 -2.48 0.49
C ASN A 66 29.57 -2.61 1.44
N GLU A 67 29.48 -2.04 2.64
CA GLU A 67 30.51 -2.22 3.67
C GLU A 67 30.63 -3.69 4.08
N MET A 68 29.51 -4.39 4.29
CA MET A 68 29.50 -5.82 4.59
C MET A 68 30.11 -6.64 3.46
N LYS A 69 29.73 -6.39 2.20
CA LYS A 69 30.34 -7.03 1.01
C LYS A 69 31.85 -6.79 0.95
N THR A 70 32.28 -5.54 1.13
CA THR A 70 33.70 -5.17 1.11
C THR A 70 34.48 -5.93 2.18
N ARG A 71 33.94 -6.02 3.40
CA ARG A 71 34.56 -6.80 4.49
C ARG A 71 34.65 -8.28 4.11
N LEU A 72 33.60 -8.87 3.56
CA LEU A 72 33.62 -10.27 3.09
C LEU A 72 34.67 -10.50 2.00
N VAL A 73 34.83 -9.58 1.04
CA VAL A 73 35.88 -9.66 0.01
C VAL A 73 37.27 -9.68 0.63
N CYS A 74 37.54 -8.80 1.60
CA CYS A 74 38.81 -8.77 2.33
C CYS A 74 39.07 -10.09 3.07
N GLU A 75 38.08 -10.58 3.81
CA GLU A 75 38.19 -11.85 4.55
C GLU A 75 38.42 -13.05 3.62
N CYS A 76 37.73 -13.08 2.47
CA CYS A 76 37.95 -14.14 1.49
C CYS A 76 39.37 -14.10 0.93
N ARG A 77 39.93 -12.90 0.70
CA ARG A 77 41.31 -12.74 0.24
C ARG A 77 42.30 -13.21 1.29
N GLU A 78 42.12 -12.81 2.55
CA GLU A 78 43.00 -13.18 3.66
C GLU A 78 42.98 -14.69 3.94
N ARG A 79 41.81 -15.33 3.79
CA ARG A 79 41.62 -16.77 4.06
C ARG A 79 41.82 -17.67 2.84
N GLY A 80 42.22 -17.12 1.69
CA GLY A 80 42.42 -17.89 0.45
C GLY A 80 41.15 -18.49 -0.16
N LEU A 81 39.97 -17.90 0.12
CA LEU A 81 38.66 -18.37 -0.34
C LEU A 81 38.32 -17.81 -1.73
N ALA A 82 39.15 -18.12 -2.73
CA ALA A 82 39.03 -17.55 -4.07
C ALA A 82 37.69 -17.87 -4.75
N ASP A 83 37.17 -19.08 -4.58
CA ASP A 83 35.91 -19.49 -5.20
C ASP A 83 34.71 -18.81 -4.55
N PHE A 84 34.71 -18.69 -3.22
CA PHE A 84 33.68 -17.93 -2.52
C PHE A 84 33.73 -16.45 -2.92
N ARG A 85 34.92 -15.85 -3.02
CA ARG A 85 35.07 -14.46 -3.46
C ARG A 85 34.42 -14.20 -4.81
N ARG A 86 34.53 -15.12 -5.78
CA ARG A 86 33.90 -15.00 -7.11
C ARG A 86 32.36 -15.00 -7.04
N ARG A 87 31.80 -15.68 -6.04
CA ARG A 87 30.36 -15.84 -5.82
C ARG A 87 29.75 -14.73 -4.95
N LEU A 88 30.56 -13.86 -4.34
CA LEU A 88 30.04 -12.77 -3.51
C LEU A 88 29.12 -11.80 -4.27
N GLU A 89 29.31 -11.66 -5.58
CA GLU A 89 28.48 -10.80 -6.42
C GLU A 89 27.06 -11.37 -6.62
N THR A 90 26.90 -12.70 -6.57
CA THR A 90 25.59 -13.35 -6.73
C THR A 90 24.82 -13.46 -5.42
N CYS A 91 25.50 -13.30 -4.28
CA CYS A 91 24.90 -13.33 -2.94
C CYS A 91 23.82 -12.26 -2.73
N TYR A 92 22.80 -12.61 -1.95
CA TYR A 92 21.74 -11.68 -1.54
C TYR A 92 22.18 -10.83 -0.34
N ILE A 93 23.09 -9.88 -0.58
CA ILE A 93 23.52 -8.87 0.40
C ILE A 93 23.06 -7.50 -0.10
N SER A 94 22.00 -6.95 0.49
CA SER A 94 21.35 -5.72 0.01
C SER A 94 20.52 -5.04 1.11
N THR A 95 19.86 -3.93 0.77
CA THR A 95 18.71 -3.46 1.54
C THR A 95 17.47 -4.33 1.30
N ILE A 96 16.42 -4.13 2.11
CA ILE A 96 15.11 -4.78 1.88
C ILE A 96 14.54 -4.38 0.51
N HIS A 97 14.64 -3.10 0.14
CA HIS A 97 14.18 -2.60 -1.16
C HIS A 97 14.97 -3.23 -2.31
N GLY A 98 16.30 -3.32 -2.18
CA GLY A 98 17.13 -3.99 -3.17
C GLY A 98 16.78 -5.46 -3.34
N PHE A 99 16.48 -6.16 -2.23
CA PHE A 99 16.02 -7.54 -2.26
C PHE A 99 14.67 -7.68 -2.97
N CYS A 100 13.67 -6.88 -2.57
CA CYS A 100 12.34 -6.92 -3.20
C CYS A 100 12.41 -6.58 -4.69
N SER A 101 13.23 -5.60 -5.09
CA SER A 101 13.43 -5.26 -6.50
C SER A 101 13.99 -6.45 -7.30
N ARG A 102 15.00 -7.12 -6.75
CA ARG A 102 15.59 -8.32 -7.37
C ARG A 102 14.56 -9.45 -7.45
N LEU A 103 13.79 -9.69 -6.39
CA LEU A 103 12.76 -10.71 -6.35
C LEU A 103 11.70 -10.51 -7.44
N LEU A 104 11.23 -9.27 -7.63
CA LEU A 104 10.27 -8.92 -8.68
C LEU A 104 10.86 -9.11 -10.08
N LYS A 105 12.14 -8.78 -10.29
CA LYS A 105 12.84 -8.99 -11.57
C LYS A 105 13.11 -10.45 -11.90
N GLU A 106 13.31 -11.27 -10.86
CA GLU A 106 13.49 -12.73 -11.01
C GLU A 106 12.14 -13.44 -11.28
N ASN A 107 11.01 -12.85 -10.90
CA ASN A 107 9.65 -13.43 -11.05
C ASN A 107 8.65 -12.42 -11.66
N PRO A 108 8.91 -11.87 -12.87
CA PRO A 108 8.14 -10.76 -13.42
C PRO A 108 6.72 -11.17 -13.85
N ILE A 109 6.54 -12.42 -14.30
CA ILE A 109 5.25 -12.94 -14.78
C ILE A 109 4.28 -13.07 -13.61
N GLU A 110 4.71 -13.72 -12.54
CA GLU A 110 3.95 -13.93 -11.32
C GLU A 110 3.64 -12.60 -10.62
N ALA A 111 4.59 -11.66 -10.66
CA ALA A 111 4.41 -10.32 -10.12
C ALA A 111 3.52 -9.42 -10.98
N GLY A 112 3.26 -9.76 -12.24
CA GLY A 112 2.49 -8.90 -13.16
C GLY A 112 3.21 -7.59 -13.49
N VAL A 113 4.55 -7.57 -13.48
CA VAL A 113 5.37 -6.39 -13.75
C VAL A 113 6.26 -6.59 -14.97
N ASP A 114 6.64 -5.49 -15.61
CA ASP A 114 7.65 -5.52 -16.67
C ASP A 114 9.00 -5.98 -16.11
N PRO A 115 9.69 -6.99 -16.68
CA PRO A 115 11.01 -7.44 -16.20
C PRO A 115 12.08 -6.34 -16.18
N TYR A 116 11.91 -5.30 -16.99
CA TYR A 116 12.80 -4.15 -17.10
C TYR A 116 12.26 -2.91 -16.38
N PHE A 117 11.34 -3.08 -15.42
CA PHE A 117 10.82 -1.96 -14.64
C PHE A 117 11.95 -1.15 -13.98
N GLN A 118 11.73 0.16 -13.95
CA GLN A 118 12.61 1.10 -13.28
C GLN A 118 11.98 1.57 -11.98
N ILE A 119 12.81 1.72 -10.95
CA ILE A 119 12.38 2.32 -9.70
C ILE A 119 12.45 3.83 -9.88
N LEU A 120 11.30 4.48 -9.86
CA LEU A 120 11.22 5.93 -9.91
C LEU A 120 11.62 6.51 -8.56
N SER A 121 12.40 7.58 -8.58
CA SER A 121 12.55 8.46 -7.42
C SER A 121 11.22 9.13 -7.08
N ALA A 122 11.10 9.63 -5.84
CA ALA A 122 9.91 10.37 -5.42
C ALA A 122 9.61 11.58 -6.35
N GLY A 123 10.65 12.25 -6.85
CA GLY A 123 10.50 13.37 -7.79
C GLY A 123 9.99 12.92 -9.16
N GLU A 124 10.58 11.86 -9.74
CA GLU A 124 10.14 11.31 -11.03
C GLU A 124 8.70 10.79 -10.96
N ALA A 125 8.35 10.09 -9.88
CA ALA A 125 6.99 9.61 -9.65
C ALA A 125 6.00 10.78 -9.57
N GLN A 126 6.37 11.88 -8.92
CA GLN A 126 5.52 13.07 -8.83
C GLN A 126 5.34 13.76 -10.18
N ILE A 127 6.43 13.90 -10.97
CA ILE A 127 6.35 14.44 -12.33
C ILE A 127 5.42 13.60 -13.19
N LEU A 128 5.56 12.27 -13.15
CA LEU A 128 4.72 11.36 -13.91
C LEU A 128 3.24 11.47 -13.51
N LYS A 129 2.94 11.57 -12.20
CA LYS A 129 1.57 11.83 -11.71
C LYS A 129 1.01 13.13 -12.30
N HIS A 130 1.78 14.22 -12.29
CA HIS A 130 1.35 15.49 -12.87
C HIS A 130 1.13 15.41 -14.37
N GLN A 131 2.03 14.76 -15.14
CA GLN A 131 1.86 14.58 -16.59
C GLN A 131 0.63 13.72 -16.94
N VAL A 132 0.31 12.72 -16.12
CA VAL A 132 -0.92 11.94 -16.29
C VAL A 132 -2.13 12.82 -16.02
N LEU A 133 -2.10 13.64 -14.96
CA LEU A 133 -3.17 14.61 -14.70
C LEU A 133 -3.31 15.62 -15.84
N ASP A 134 -2.21 16.20 -16.33
CA ASP A 134 -2.24 17.18 -17.43
C ASP A 134 -2.93 16.57 -18.66
N ARG A 135 -2.54 15.36 -19.06
CA ARG A 135 -3.22 14.64 -20.15
C ARG A 135 -4.69 14.36 -19.86
N LEU A 136 -5.02 14.00 -18.61
CA LEU A 136 -6.41 13.83 -18.20
C LEU A 136 -7.18 15.15 -18.34
N PHE A 137 -6.61 16.31 -18.03
CA PHE A 137 -7.27 17.61 -18.19
C PHE A 137 -7.29 18.11 -19.65
N GLU A 138 -6.25 17.86 -20.44
CA GLU A 138 -6.15 18.25 -21.85
C GLU A 138 -7.07 17.43 -22.76
N SER A 139 -7.17 16.12 -22.55
CA SER A 139 -8.10 15.24 -23.27
C SER A 139 -9.58 15.52 -22.97
N SER A 140 -9.84 16.51 -22.11
CA SER A 140 -11.16 16.88 -21.60
C SER A 140 -11.69 18.21 -22.10
N ALA A 141 -11.00 18.88 -23.03
CA ALA A 141 -11.39 20.22 -23.46
C ALA A 141 -12.84 20.30 -23.97
N ASP A 142 -13.41 19.19 -24.45
CA ASP A 142 -14.79 19.10 -24.97
C ASP A 142 -15.81 18.60 -23.94
N ASN A 143 -15.38 18.37 -22.69
CA ASN A 143 -16.16 17.73 -21.65
C ASN A 143 -16.74 18.78 -20.68
N VAL A 144 -18.00 19.16 -20.92
CA VAL A 144 -18.72 20.23 -20.19
C VAL A 144 -18.74 19.99 -18.67
N THR A 145 -18.79 18.73 -18.22
CA THR A 145 -18.83 18.39 -16.79
C THR A 145 -17.47 18.53 -16.11
N ARG A 146 -16.37 18.27 -16.82
CA ARG A 146 -15.02 18.57 -16.31
C ARG A 146 -14.77 20.08 -16.22
N LEU A 147 -15.27 20.87 -17.17
CA LEU A 147 -15.22 22.34 -17.10
C LEU A 147 -16.01 22.91 -15.90
N ALA A 148 -17.14 22.30 -15.55
CA ALA A 148 -17.92 22.67 -14.35
C ALA A 148 -17.17 22.34 -13.04
N ALA A 149 -16.59 21.14 -12.92
CA ALA A 149 -15.79 20.76 -11.75
C ALA A 149 -14.54 21.67 -11.56
N LEU A 150 -13.92 22.09 -12.67
CA LEU A 150 -12.83 23.06 -12.66
C LEU A 150 -13.28 24.45 -12.22
N SER A 151 -14.48 24.88 -12.61
CA SER A 151 -15.09 26.16 -12.22
C SER A 151 -15.43 26.19 -10.72
N ASP A 152 -16.03 25.13 -10.19
CA ASP A 152 -16.59 25.12 -8.84
C ASP A 152 -15.54 24.86 -7.74
N TYR A 153 -14.59 23.96 -8.00
CA TYR A 153 -13.57 23.56 -7.02
C TYR A 153 -12.21 24.19 -7.28
N GLY A 154 -11.96 24.64 -8.51
CA GLY A 154 -10.64 25.05 -8.97
C GLY A 154 -9.77 23.85 -9.32
N GLU A 155 -9.03 23.96 -10.43
CA GLU A 155 -8.19 22.90 -11.00
C GLU A 155 -7.25 22.24 -9.97
N GLU A 156 -6.62 23.05 -9.14
CA GLU A 156 -5.63 22.55 -8.18
C GLU A 156 -6.26 21.66 -7.10
N LYS A 157 -7.49 21.94 -6.66
CA LYS A 157 -8.17 21.09 -5.68
C LYS A 157 -8.58 19.75 -6.29
N VAL A 158 -9.09 19.77 -7.53
CA VAL A 158 -9.49 18.55 -8.24
C VAL A 158 -8.28 17.65 -8.48
N ARG A 159 -7.15 18.22 -8.93
CA ARG A 159 -5.87 17.49 -9.08
C ARG A 159 -5.45 16.81 -7.78
N LYS A 160 -5.49 17.53 -6.65
CA LYS A 160 -5.15 16.96 -5.32
C LYS A 160 -6.11 15.85 -4.90
N MET A 161 -7.41 15.99 -5.20
CA MET A 161 -8.42 14.98 -4.88
C MET A 161 -8.19 13.67 -5.65
N ILE A 162 -7.88 13.76 -6.95
CA ILE A 162 -7.57 12.60 -7.80
C ILE A 162 -6.32 11.87 -7.28
N ILE A 163 -5.25 12.61 -6.96
CA ILE A 163 -4.02 12.00 -6.40
C ILE A 163 -4.33 11.28 -5.08
N ARG A 164 -5.05 11.95 -4.17
CA ARG A 164 -5.38 11.39 -2.87
C ARG A 164 -6.25 10.14 -2.98
N PHE A 165 -7.23 10.15 -3.87
CA PHE A 165 -8.06 8.99 -4.15
C PHE A 165 -7.21 7.82 -4.68
N HIS A 166 -6.34 8.08 -5.65
CA HIS A 166 -5.42 7.09 -6.18
C HIS A 166 -4.51 6.48 -5.09
N GLU A 167 -3.97 7.31 -4.20
CA GLU A 167 -3.11 6.85 -3.10
C GLU A 167 -3.88 6.01 -2.07
N MET A 168 -5.09 6.42 -1.69
CA MET A 168 -5.96 5.67 -0.79
C MET A 168 -6.33 4.30 -1.39
N VAL A 169 -6.60 4.29 -2.70
CA VAL A 169 -6.89 3.08 -3.46
C VAL A 169 -5.72 2.11 -3.44
N LEU A 170 -4.48 2.60 -3.50
CA LEU A 170 -3.27 1.78 -3.45
C LEU A 170 -2.97 1.25 -2.04
N SER A 171 -3.23 2.03 -1.00
CA SER A 171 -2.96 1.61 0.39
C SER A 171 -3.92 0.55 0.92
N SER A 172 -5.08 0.39 0.29
CA SER A 172 -6.12 -0.59 0.66
C SER A 172 -5.93 -1.96 -0.01
N VAL A 173 -4.85 -2.15 -0.77
CA VAL A 173 -4.57 -3.39 -1.50
C VAL A 173 -3.60 -4.26 -0.72
N GLU A 174 -4.01 -5.51 -0.46
CA GLU A 174 -3.11 -6.52 0.09
C GLU A 174 -2.45 -7.35 -1.03
N GLY A 175 -1.16 -7.65 -0.87
CA GLY A 175 -0.45 -8.65 -1.67
C GLY A 175 -0.08 -8.23 -3.11
N ALA A 176 0.09 -9.24 -3.97
CA ALA A 176 0.58 -9.10 -5.35
C ALA A 176 -0.46 -8.49 -6.33
N ASP A 177 -1.71 -8.33 -5.91
CA ASP A 177 -2.78 -7.76 -6.73
C ASP A 177 -2.64 -6.23 -6.93
N ILE A 178 -1.64 -5.60 -6.31
CA ILE A 178 -1.28 -4.20 -6.52
C ILE A 178 -0.85 -3.89 -7.96
N PHE A 179 -0.32 -4.88 -8.69
CA PHE A 179 0.19 -4.71 -10.06
C PHE A 179 -0.80 -5.12 -11.16
N LYS A 180 -1.95 -5.71 -10.80
CA LYS A 180 -2.97 -6.10 -11.79
C LYS A 180 -3.77 -4.88 -12.24
N ARG A 181 -3.94 -4.72 -13.56
CA ARG A 181 -4.88 -3.76 -14.15
C ARG A 181 -6.29 -4.14 -13.65
N ARG A 182 -6.89 -3.27 -12.82
CA ARG A 182 -8.19 -3.56 -12.22
C ARG A 182 -9.31 -3.29 -13.20
N ASP A 183 -10.26 -4.21 -13.22
CA ASP A 183 -11.59 -3.96 -13.73
C ASP A 183 -12.34 -3.12 -12.68
N LEU A 184 -12.63 -1.86 -13.00
CA LEU A 184 -13.38 -0.96 -12.11
C LEU A 184 -14.76 -1.54 -11.76
N SER A 185 -15.32 -2.42 -12.60
CA SER A 185 -16.63 -3.03 -12.36
C SER A 185 -16.65 -4.02 -11.19
N SER A 186 -15.53 -4.71 -10.90
CA SER A 186 -15.43 -5.60 -9.74
C SER A 186 -15.30 -4.81 -8.44
N ARG A 187 -14.58 -3.68 -8.48
CA ARG A 187 -14.41 -2.80 -7.33
C ARG A 187 -15.69 -2.11 -6.90
N THR A 188 -16.54 -1.71 -7.85
CA THR A 188 -17.88 -1.16 -7.53
C THR A 188 -18.71 -2.15 -6.71
N LYS A 189 -18.55 -3.47 -6.95
CA LYS A 189 -19.21 -4.52 -6.17
C LYS A 189 -18.59 -4.69 -4.78
N GLU A 190 -17.26 -4.64 -4.67
CA GLU A 190 -16.55 -4.73 -3.38
C GLU A 190 -16.94 -3.58 -2.44
N VAL A 191 -16.89 -2.34 -2.94
CA VAL A 191 -17.28 -1.16 -2.15
C VAL A 191 -18.76 -1.23 -1.76
N LEU A 192 -19.63 -1.76 -2.64
CA LEU A 192 -21.04 -1.96 -2.32
C LEU A 192 -21.24 -2.93 -1.16
N GLU A 193 -20.48 -4.02 -1.10
CA GLU A 193 -20.53 -4.97 0.03
C GLU A 193 -19.99 -4.36 1.33
N GLU A 194 -18.94 -3.53 1.25
CA GLU A 194 -18.43 -2.81 2.44
C GLU A 194 -19.45 -1.82 2.98
N VAL A 195 -20.10 -1.02 2.11
CA VAL A 195 -21.17 -0.10 2.50
C VAL A 195 -22.32 -0.86 3.18
N ARG A 196 -22.72 -2.01 2.63
CA ARG A 196 -23.79 -2.85 3.20
C ARG A 196 -23.44 -3.35 4.59
N LYS A 197 -22.27 -3.95 4.74
CA LYS A 197 -21.79 -4.47 6.03
C LYS A 197 -21.75 -3.39 7.10
N GLU A 198 -21.28 -2.20 6.75
CA GLU A 198 -21.20 -1.08 7.70
C GLU A 198 -22.58 -0.50 8.03
N ALA A 199 -23.49 -0.40 7.05
CA ALA A 199 -24.86 0.05 7.28
C ALA A 199 -25.69 -0.95 8.10
N GLU A 200 -25.58 -2.25 7.84
CA GLU A 200 -26.24 -3.32 8.62
C GLU A 200 -25.72 -3.36 10.06
N GLY A 201 -24.39 -3.31 10.24
CA GLY A 201 -23.78 -3.28 11.57
C GLY A 201 -24.17 -2.04 12.38
N LEU A 202 -24.37 -0.90 11.72
CA LEU A 202 -24.86 0.31 12.38
C LEU A 202 -26.36 0.20 12.72
N SER A 203 -27.16 -0.40 11.84
CA SER A 203 -28.60 -0.66 12.06
C SER A 203 -28.85 -1.60 13.25
N GLU A 204 -28.07 -2.68 13.38
CA GLU A 204 -28.17 -3.61 14.52
C GLU A 204 -27.85 -2.92 15.86
N ARG A 205 -26.84 -2.04 15.89
CA ARG A 205 -26.39 -1.35 17.10
C ARG A 205 -27.34 -0.23 17.56
N LEU A 206 -28.16 0.31 16.66
CA LEU A 206 -29.21 1.27 16.99
C LEU A 206 -30.39 0.61 17.74
N GLY A 207 -30.62 -0.69 17.54
CA GLY A 207 -31.64 -1.48 18.26
C GLY A 207 -33.10 -1.02 18.02
N PRO A 208 -34.11 -1.80 18.46
CA PRO A 208 -35.52 -1.44 18.31
C PRO A 208 -36.04 -0.45 19.38
N ASP A 209 -35.29 -0.25 20.47
CA ASP A 209 -35.76 0.45 21.69
C ASP A 209 -35.25 1.90 21.84
N GLU A 210 -34.45 2.41 20.91
CA GLU A 210 -33.93 3.77 20.98
C GLU A 210 -35.01 4.79 20.57
N LYS A 211 -35.88 5.16 21.53
CA LYS A 211 -37.06 6.04 21.35
C LYS A 211 -36.75 7.50 20.97
N THR A 212 -35.51 7.83 20.65
CA THR A 212 -35.17 9.18 20.23
C THR A 212 -35.55 9.38 18.77
N LYS A 213 -36.22 10.50 18.47
CA LYS A 213 -36.61 10.88 17.11
C LYS A 213 -35.42 10.77 16.11
N THR A 214 -34.23 11.12 16.59
CA THR A 214 -32.97 11.06 15.85
C THR A 214 -32.54 9.63 15.46
N ALA A 215 -32.66 8.65 16.35
CA ALA A 215 -32.28 7.27 16.05
C ALA A 215 -33.24 6.63 15.03
N ALA A 216 -34.53 6.98 15.09
CA ALA A 216 -35.52 6.57 14.09
C ALA A 216 -35.21 7.16 12.70
N GLU A 217 -34.89 8.46 12.61
CA GLU A 217 -34.51 9.13 11.35
C GLU A 217 -33.22 8.52 10.74
N MET A 218 -32.26 8.13 11.59
CA MET A 218 -31.02 7.49 11.16
C MET A 218 -31.26 6.07 10.64
N LYS A 219 -32.10 5.29 11.33
CA LYS A 219 -32.46 3.93 10.91
C LYS A 219 -33.20 3.94 9.57
N GLU A 220 -34.14 4.87 9.39
CA GLU A 220 -34.83 5.08 8.11
C GLU A 220 -33.84 5.43 6.98
N SER A 221 -32.81 6.23 7.28
CA SER A 221 -31.77 6.58 6.31
C SER A 221 -30.89 5.37 5.93
N LEU A 222 -30.56 4.50 6.89
CA LEU A 222 -29.80 3.27 6.65
C LEU A 222 -30.60 2.25 5.84
N GLU A 223 -31.88 2.08 6.15
CA GLU A 223 -32.79 1.21 5.40
C GLU A 223 -32.90 1.66 3.93
N LYS A 224 -33.04 2.96 3.68
CA LYS A 224 -33.00 3.54 2.32
C LYS A 224 -31.69 3.25 1.61
N ILE A 225 -30.55 3.41 2.27
CA ILE A 225 -29.22 3.12 1.68
C ILE A 225 -29.11 1.65 1.27
N LEU A 226 -29.56 0.73 2.13
CA LEU A 226 -29.51 -0.72 1.90
C LEU A 226 -30.47 -1.18 0.77
N GLU A 227 -31.64 -0.53 0.66
CA GLU A 227 -32.62 -0.79 -0.39
C GLU A 227 -32.12 -0.34 -1.77
N ILE A 228 -31.46 0.82 -1.81
CA ILE A 228 -30.96 1.44 -3.03
C ILE A 228 -29.71 0.70 -3.55
N LEU A 229 -28.73 0.46 -2.68
CA LEU A 229 -27.45 -0.14 -3.07
C LEU A 229 -27.55 -1.66 -3.24
N THR A 230 -28.07 -2.11 -4.38
CA THR A 230 -28.12 -3.52 -4.77
C THR A 230 -27.00 -3.91 -5.74
N PRO A 231 -26.58 -5.19 -5.78
CA PRO A 231 -25.55 -5.65 -6.73
C PRO A 231 -25.94 -5.53 -8.22
N ARG A 232 -27.23 -5.34 -8.50
CA ARG A 232 -27.79 -5.09 -9.84
C ARG A 232 -28.25 -3.64 -10.01
N ALA A 233 -27.93 -2.76 -9.07
CA ALA A 233 -28.26 -1.35 -9.17
C ALA A 233 -27.64 -0.81 -10.46
N ASN A 234 -28.51 -0.35 -11.36
CA ASN A 234 -28.10 0.50 -12.45
C ASN A 234 -28.32 1.92 -11.95
N PRO A 235 -27.26 2.61 -11.50
CA PRO A 235 -27.43 3.95 -10.95
C PRO A 235 -28.07 4.83 -12.03
N ASP A 236 -29.10 5.55 -11.63
CA ASP A 236 -29.76 6.58 -12.42
C ASP A 236 -29.92 7.85 -11.56
N TRP A 237 -30.58 8.86 -12.11
CA TRP A 237 -30.75 10.14 -11.42
C TRP A 237 -31.53 10.02 -10.11
N THR A 238 -32.65 9.30 -10.15
CA THR A 238 -33.55 9.10 -9.00
C THR A 238 -32.84 8.32 -7.89
N PHE A 239 -32.02 7.34 -8.27
CA PHE A 239 -31.16 6.59 -7.36
C PHE A 239 -30.22 7.53 -6.58
N LEU A 240 -29.54 8.43 -7.27
CA LEU A 240 -28.55 9.31 -6.65
C LEU A 240 -29.20 10.32 -5.70
N GLU A 241 -30.29 10.98 -6.11
CA GLU A 241 -31.03 11.92 -5.26
C GLU A 241 -31.43 11.27 -3.93
N THR A 242 -31.98 10.06 -4.03
CA THR A 242 -32.44 9.29 -2.86
C THR A 242 -31.25 8.91 -1.95
N LEU A 243 -30.10 8.54 -2.54
CA LEU A 243 -28.89 8.22 -1.79
C LEU A 243 -28.32 9.45 -1.05
N ASN A 244 -28.33 10.62 -1.68
CA ASN A 244 -27.85 11.86 -1.06
C ASN A 244 -28.79 12.38 0.02
N GLU A 245 -30.10 12.20 -0.15
CA GLU A 245 -31.07 12.51 0.90
C GLU A 245 -30.86 11.62 2.13
N ALA A 246 -30.67 10.31 1.92
CA ALA A 246 -30.33 9.38 2.99
C ALA A 246 -28.99 9.74 3.67
N LYS A 247 -27.96 10.10 2.90
CA LYS A 247 -26.66 10.58 3.42
C LYS A 247 -26.80 11.87 4.26
N ARG A 248 -27.70 12.78 3.89
CA ARG A 248 -27.99 13.98 4.70
C ARG A 248 -28.72 13.63 5.99
N GLY A 249 -29.58 12.63 5.98
CA GLY A 249 -30.24 12.07 7.16
C GLY A 249 -29.24 11.54 8.20
N LEU A 250 -28.15 10.91 7.76
CA LEU A 250 -27.08 10.41 8.63
C LEU A 250 -26.29 11.52 9.36
N LYS A 251 -26.26 12.76 8.83
CA LYS A 251 -25.48 13.89 9.38
C LYS A 251 -26.15 14.60 10.56
N ARG A 252 -27.44 14.37 10.80
CA ARG A 252 -28.20 15.03 11.88
C ARG A 252 -28.03 14.26 13.20
N ASN A 253 -26.96 14.61 13.93
CA ASN A 253 -26.51 14.10 15.24
C ASN A 253 -25.87 12.70 15.24
N LEU A 254 -24.74 12.56 15.95
CA LEU A 254 -24.46 11.49 16.93
C LEU A 254 -23.00 11.56 17.40
N SER A 255 -22.75 12.17 18.56
CA SER A 255 -21.44 12.11 19.22
C SER A 255 -21.01 10.68 19.59
N LYS A 256 -21.97 9.73 19.64
CA LYS A 256 -21.79 8.34 20.07
C LYS A 256 -21.37 7.37 18.95
N TYR A 257 -21.72 7.62 17.69
CA TYR A 257 -21.41 6.76 16.53
C TYR A 257 -20.70 7.53 15.39
N LYS A 258 -19.95 8.57 15.77
CA LYS A 258 -19.34 9.53 14.84
C LYS A 258 -18.34 8.86 13.89
N GLU A 259 -17.63 7.84 14.36
CA GLU A 259 -16.61 7.15 13.55
C GLU A 259 -17.25 6.28 12.49
N GLU A 260 -18.27 5.50 12.85
CA GLU A 260 -19.01 4.62 11.94
C GLU A 260 -19.77 5.42 10.88
N VAL A 261 -20.39 6.55 11.25
CA VAL A 261 -21.07 7.44 10.30
C VAL A 261 -20.08 8.07 9.31
N ASN A 262 -18.90 8.48 9.78
CA ASN A 262 -17.86 9.03 8.91
C ASN A 262 -17.27 7.98 7.96
N SER A 263 -17.07 6.76 8.46
CA SER A 263 -16.62 5.62 7.64
C SER A 263 -17.64 5.29 6.55
N LEU A 264 -18.92 5.15 6.92
CA LEU A 264 -20.01 4.93 5.98
C LEU A 264 -20.13 6.05 4.95
N HIS A 265 -19.97 7.32 5.36
CA HIS A 265 -19.96 8.46 4.44
C HIS A 265 -18.81 8.40 3.44
N ALA A 266 -17.61 8.01 3.89
CA ALA A 266 -16.45 7.89 3.01
C ALA A 266 -16.64 6.76 1.99
N LEU A 267 -17.18 5.60 2.41
CA LEU A 267 -17.48 4.48 1.51
C LEU A 267 -18.57 4.85 0.49
N LEU A 268 -19.61 5.56 0.92
CA LEU A 268 -20.65 6.08 0.03
C LEU A 268 -20.09 7.07 -1.00
N ASP A 269 -19.18 7.95 -0.61
CA ASP A 269 -18.52 8.89 -1.53
C ASP A 269 -17.65 8.18 -2.58
N VAL A 270 -16.95 7.13 -2.16
CA VAL A 270 -16.18 6.27 -3.07
C VAL A 270 -17.12 5.56 -4.04
N TRP A 271 -18.21 4.98 -3.56
CA TRP A 271 -19.18 4.28 -4.39
C TRP A 271 -19.86 5.22 -5.40
N ILE A 272 -20.31 6.40 -4.95
CA ILE A 272 -20.91 7.42 -5.80
C ILE A 272 -19.92 7.85 -6.89
N SER A 273 -18.64 8.04 -6.55
CA SER A 273 -17.61 8.41 -7.53
C SER A 273 -17.46 7.34 -8.62
N LEU A 274 -17.46 6.05 -8.24
CA LEU A 274 -17.37 4.93 -9.19
C LEU A 274 -18.66 4.78 -10.02
N ALA A 275 -19.83 5.00 -9.41
CA ALA A 275 -21.12 4.96 -10.11
C ALA A 275 -21.26 6.09 -11.13
N LEU A 276 -20.83 7.30 -10.78
CA LEU A 276 -20.81 8.46 -11.68
C LEU A 276 -19.88 8.27 -12.89
N GLU A 277 -18.76 7.55 -12.72
CA GLU A 277 -17.90 7.16 -13.84
C GLU A 277 -18.59 6.19 -14.82
N SER A 278 -19.59 5.44 -14.37
CA SER A 278 -20.33 4.47 -15.19
C SER A 278 -21.57 5.04 -15.91
N MET A 279 -22.16 6.13 -15.40
CA MET A 279 -23.43 6.70 -15.93
C MET A 279 -23.27 7.73 -17.05
N GLY A 280 -22.06 8.24 -17.28
CA GLY A 280 -21.86 9.36 -18.20
C GLY A 280 -22.33 10.70 -17.65
N GLU A 281 -22.11 11.73 -18.46
CA GLU A 281 -21.79 13.08 -18.01
C GLU A 281 -22.94 14.04 -17.59
N PRO A 282 -24.15 13.97 -18.19
CA PRO A 282 -25.25 14.89 -17.85
C PRO A 282 -25.78 14.68 -16.44
N THR A 283 -25.88 13.41 -16.02
CA THR A 283 -26.44 12.96 -14.73
C THR A 283 -25.54 13.31 -13.54
N LYS A 284 -24.23 13.48 -13.78
CA LYS A 284 -23.25 13.85 -12.75
C LYS A 284 -23.36 15.33 -12.33
N MET A 285 -23.55 16.21 -13.31
CA MET A 285 -23.55 17.67 -13.14
C MET A 285 -24.71 18.19 -12.29
N GLU A 286 -25.85 17.50 -12.34
CA GLU A 286 -27.05 17.88 -11.61
C GLU A 286 -26.94 17.44 -10.14
N PHE A 287 -26.23 16.34 -9.85
CA PHE A 287 -26.07 15.75 -8.51
C PHE A 287 -25.19 16.60 -7.60
N GLU A 288 -24.11 17.13 -8.16
CA GLU A 288 -23.14 17.95 -7.45
C GLU A 288 -23.75 19.31 -7.04
N LYS A 289 -24.71 19.86 -7.81
CA LYS A 289 -25.48 21.07 -7.45
C LYS A 289 -26.39 20.88 -6.24
N MET A 290 -26.85 19.66 -5.97
CA MET A 290 -27.71 19.32 -4.82
C MET A 290 -26.93 18.99 -3.54
N CYS A 291 -25.64 18.63 -3.66
CA CYS A 291 -24.78 18.26 -2.54
C CYS A 291 -24.07 19.46 -1.89
N ALA A 292 -23.99 20.60 -2.58
CA ALA A 292 -23.49 21.88 -2.08
C ALA A 292 -24.51 22.58 -1.17
#